data_AF-A0A822D8Q3-F1
#
_entry.id   AF-A0A822D8Q3-F1
#
_cell.length_a   1.000
_cell.length_b   1.000
_cell.length_c   1.000
_cell.angle_alpha   90.00
_cell.angle_beta   90.00
_cell.angle_gamma   90.00
#
_symmetry.space_group_name_H-M   'P 1'
#
loop_
_entity.id
_entity.type
_entity.pdbx_description
1 polymer ?
#
loop_
_entity_poly.entity_id
_entity_poly.type
_entity_poly.pdbx_seq_one_letter_code
_entity_poly.pdbx_strand_id
1 'polypeptide(L)'
;MQAFIKEPSKHSHAPDPDRLHIIRLKNEIKLRGTSSAEAPSTILFDVLRSTPLTAAFGLPTNDALLQTISRERPAIQLDHHVRLPLILRQTDRGESFILYEVDSMVIFTCDKNLSGLVFVPVGDVLKAYSSLVNDFDDEDYLLLDYFERV
;
A
#
# COMPACT_ATOMS: atom_id res chain seq x y z
N MET A 1 -27.46 -27.57 -7.63
CA MET A 1 -26.35 -26.94 -8.35
C MET A 1 -25.69 -28.01 -9.20
N GLN A 2 -25.83 -27.98 -10.53
CA GLN A 2 -25.17 -28.93 -11.43
C GLN A 2 -23.71 -28.51 -11.61
N ALA A 3 -22.77 -29.34 -11.17
CA ALA A 3 -21.36 -29.14 -11.43
C ALA A 3 -21.08 -29.47 -12.91
N PHE A 4 -20.72 -28.46 -13.69
CA PHE A 4 -20.23 -28.66 -15.06
C PHE A 4 -18.86 -29.33 -15.00
N ILE A 5 -18.83 -30.66 -15.07
CA ILE A 5 -17.60 -31.43 -15.24
C ILE A 5 -17.25 -31.37 -16.73
N LYS A 6 -16.32 -30.48 -17.08
CA LYS A 6 -15.82 -30.35 -18.45
C LYS A 6 -14.86 -31.50 -18.73
N GLU A 7 -15.11 -32.29 -19.77
CA GLU A 7 -14.17 -33.35 -20.17
C GLU A 7 -12.80 -32.72 -20.53
N PRO A 8 -11.68 -33.30 -20.04
CA PRO A 8 -10.36 -32.80 -20.38
C PRO A 8 -10.10 -32.95 -21.87
N SER A 9 -9.50 -31.94 -22.50
CA SER A 9 -9.19 -31.99 -23.93
C SER A 9 -8.15 -33.09 -24.21
N LYS A 10 -8.18 -33.66 -25.42
CA LYS A 10 -7.19 -34.66 -25.89
C LYS A 10 -5.75 -34.14 -25.94
N HIS A 11 -5.53 -32.84 -25.68
CA HIS A 11 -4.24 -32.16 -25.68
C HIS A 11 -3.89 -31.64 -24.27
N SER A 12 -4.26 -32.38 -23.22
CA SER A 12 -3.83 -32.07 -21.87
C SER A 12 -2.40 -32.59 -21.66
N HIS A 13 -1.43 -31.69 -21.77
CA HIS A 13 -0.05 -31.96 -21.34
C HIS A 13 0.04 -31.86 -19.82
N ALA A 14 0.99 -32.60 -19.23
CA ALA A 14 1.31 -32.45 -17.83
C ALA A 14 1.69 -30.98 -17.54
N PRO A 15 1.25 -30.42 -16.41
CA PRO A 15 1.61 -29.06 -16.04
C PRO A 15 3.12 -28.94 -15.85
N ASP A 16 3.69 -27.87 -16.39
CA ASP A 16 5.10 -27.54 -16.23
C ASP A 16 5.45 -27.37 -14.74
N PRO A 17 6.41 -28.15 -14.20
CA PRO A 17 6.79 -28.09 -12.80
C PRO A 17 7.28 -26.70 -12.38
N ASP A 18 8.02 -25.99 -13.22
CA ASP A 18 8.53 -24.65 -12.89
C ASP A 18 7.39 -23.65 -12.76
N ARG A 19 6.40 -23.75 -13.65
CA ARG A 19 5.18 -22.95 -13.59
C ARG A 19 4.37 -23.23 -12.32
N LEU A 20 4.30 -24.49 -11.89
CA LEU A 20 3.66 -24.84 -10.62
C LEU A 20 4.37 -24.20 -9.42
N HIS A 21 5.70 -24.18 -9.41
CA HIS A 21 6.47 -23.50 -8.37
C HIS A 21 6.18 -22.00 -8.31
N ILE A 22 6.15 -21.32 -9.46
CA ILE A 22 5.82 -19.89 -9.53
C ILE A 22 4.41 -19.61 -9.00
N ILE A 23 3.43 -20.44 -9.36
CA ILE A 23 2.05 -20.30 -8.89
C ILE A 23 1.99 -20.47 -7.37
N ARG A 24 2.65 -21.50 -6.82
CA ARG A 24 2.72 -21.74 -5.37
C ARG A 24 3.35 -20.55 -4.64
N LEU A 25 4.47 -20.04 -5.14
CA LEU A 25 5.13 -18.87 -4.60
C LEU A 25 4.23 -17.63 -4.58
N LYS A 26 3.52 -17.36 -5.69
CA LYS A 26 2.59 -16.23 -5.75
C LYS A 26 1.47 -16.34 -4.73
N ASN A 27 0.92 -17.56 -4.57
CA ASN A 27 -0.13 -17.81 -3.58
C ASN A 27 0.40 -17.65 -2.15
N GLU A 28 1.62 -18.11 -1.88
CA GLU A 28 2.26 -17.95 -0.59
C GLU A 28 2.54 -16.47 -0.26
N ILE A 29 3.04 -15.70 -1.23
CA ILE A 29 3.23 -14.25 -1.12
C ILE A 29 1.90 -13.56 -0.77
N LYS A 30 0.82 -13.88 -1.47
CA LYS A 30 -0.52 -13.32 -1.21
C LYS A 30 -1.03 -13.70 0.19
N LEU A 31 -0.86 -14.96 0.56
CA LEU A 31 -1.27 -15.46 1.87
C LEU A 31 -0.49 -14.78 3.00
N ARG A 32 0.82 -14.65 2.89
CA ARG A 32 1.64 -13.94 3.90
C ARG A 32 1.37 -12.44 3.89
N GLY A 33 1.12 -11.84 2.73
CA GLY A 33 0.77 -10.42 2.61
C GLY A 33 -0.52 -10.06 3.35
N THR A 34 -1.52 -10.95 3.32
CA THR A 34 -2.80 -10.76 4.02
C THR A 34 -2.75 -11.06 5.52
N SER A 35 -1.85 -11.96 5.96
CA SER A 35 -1.87 -12.51 7.33
C SER A 35 -0.71 -12.08 8.23
N SER A 36 0.40 -11.58 7.67
CA SER A 36 1.61 -11.22 8.43
C SER A 36 1.81 -9.71 8.52
N ALA A 37 2.32 -9.26 9.68
CA ALA A 37 2.76 -7.89 9.93
C ALA A 37 4.26 -7.66 9.61
N GLU A 38 4.98 -8.68 9.14
CA GLU A 38 6.41 -8.58 8.81
C GLU A 38 6.69 -7.55 7.71
N ALA A 39 7.94 -7.13 7.52
CA ALA A 39 8.30 -6.27 6.40
C ALA A 39 8.13 -7.01 5.05
N PRO A 40 7.67 -6.35 3.97
CA PRO A 40 7.54 -6.99 2.65
C PRO A 40 8.84 -7.62 2.13
N SER A 41 9.98 -6.99 2.42
CA SER A 41 11.31 -7.51 2.06
C SER A 41 11.63 -8.83 2.78
N THR A 42 11.28 -8.97 4.06
CA THR A 42 11.45 -10.20 4.84
C THR A 42 10.61 -11.33 4.26
N ILE A 43 9.32 -11.06 4.00
CA ILE A 43 8.41 -12.04 3.39
C ILE A 43 8.95 -12.49 2.04
N LEU A 44 9.37 -11.55 1.18
CA LEU A 44 9.89 -11.86 -0.14
C LEU A 44 11.17 -12.70 -0.06
N PHE A 45 12.12 -12.31 0.80
CA PHE A 45 13.38 -13.03 0.98
C PHE A 45 13.16 -14.47 1.43
N ASP A 46 12.31 -14.68 2.43
CA ASP A 46 12.00 -16.01 2.96
C ASP A 46 11.38 -16.92 1.90
N VAL A 47 10.42 -16.39 1.13
CA VAL A 47 9.73 -17.17 0.10
C VAL A 47 10.67 -17.49 -1.06
N LEU A 48 11.46 -16.50 -1.52
CA LEU A 48 12.46 -16.72 -2.58
C LEU A 48 13.51 -17.75 -2.19
N ARG A 49 13.93 -17.79 -0.91
CA ARG A 49 14.89 -18.79 -0.41
C ARG A 49 14.44 -20.23 -0.62
N SER A 50 13.12 -20.47 -0.62
CA SER A 50 12.55 -21.81 -0.82
C SER A 50 12.33 -22.18 -2.30
N THR A 51 12.60 -21.24 -3.22
CA THR A 51 12.27 -21.40 -4.64
C THR A 51 13.43 -22.04 -5.40
N PRO A 52 13.18 -23.07 -6.24
CA PRO A 52 14.23 -23.65 -7.06
C PRO A 52 14.74 -22.63 -8.08
N LEU A 53 16.05 -22.66 -8.35
CA LEU A 53 16.70 -21.72 -9.27
C LEU A 53 16.14 -21.81 -10.71
N THR A 54 15.62 -22.97 -11.10
CA THR A 54 14.98 -23.19 -12.42
C THR A 54 13.73 -22.33 -12.59
N ALA A 55 12.93 -22.18 -11.52
CA ALA A 55 11.71 -21.38 -11.53
C ALA A 55 11.98 -19.87 -11.45
N ALA A 56 13.19 -19.45 -11.03
CA ALA A 56 13.53 -18.04 -10.85
C ALA A 56 13.42 -17.23 -12.15
N PHE A 57 13.71 -17.84 -13.30
CA PHE A 57 13.62 -17.19 -14.61
C PHE A 57 12.19 -16.81 -15.01
N GLY A 58 11.17 -17.48 -14.44
CA GLY A 58 9.76 -17.17 -14.71
C GLY A 58 9.12 -16.25 -13.67
N LEU A 59 9.89 -15.75 -12.70
CA LEU A 59 9.38 -14.84 -11.69
C LEU A 59 9.27 -13.39 -12.22
N PRO A 60 8.27 -12.63 -11.76
CA PRO A 60 8.26 -11.17 -11.91
C PRO A 60 9.48 -10.53 -11.25
N THR A 61 9.73 -9.26 -11.56
CA THR A 61 10.76 -8.47 -10.88
C THR A 61 10.49 -8.37 -9.37
N ASN A 62 11.55 -8.22 -8.57
CA ASN A 62 11.44 -8.07 -7.12
C ASN A 62 10.49 -6.93 -6.74
N ASP A 63 10.54 -5.79 -7.43
CA ASP A 63 9.67 -4.65 -7.18
C ASP A 63 8.19 -5.00 -7.42
N ALA A 64 7.88 -5.75 -8.48
CA ALA A 64 6.52 -6.19 -8.75
C ALA A 64 6.01 -7.17 -7.68
N LEU A 65 6.89 -8.03 -7.16
CA LEU A 65 6.56 -8.94 -6.06
C LEU A 65 6.34 -8.17 -4.74
N LEU A 66 7.17 -7.19 -4.43
CA LEU A 66 7.01 -6.30 -3.28
C LEU A 66 5.69 -5.52 -3.38
N GLN A 67 5.38 -4.96 -4.54
CA GLN A 67 4.12 -4.25 -4.77
C GLN A 67 2.91 -5.19 -4.60
N THR A 68 3.04 -6.44 -5.01
CA THR A 68 2.00 -7.46 -4.76
C THR A 68 1.79 -7.67 -3.26
N ILE A 69 2.86 -7.84 -2.47
CA ILE A 69 2.75 -7.97 -1.00
C ILE A 69 2.03 -6.76 -0.40
N SER A 70 2.39 -5.55 -0.81
CA SER A 70 1.80 -4.32 -0.29
C SER A 70 0.31 -4.19 -0.61
N ARG A 71 -0.11 -4.59 -1.82
CA ARG A 71 -1.52 -4.53 -2.25
C ARG A 71 -2.43 -5.55 -1.55
N GLU A 72 -1.87 -6.68 -1.13
CA GLU A 72 -2.62 -7.74 -0.45
C GLU A 72 -2.81 -7.42 1.04
N ARG A 73 -2.09 -6.43 1.59
CA ARG A 73 -2.32 -6.01 2.98
C ARG A 73 -3.67 -5.33 3.09
N PRO A 74 -4.48 -5.68 4.10
CA PRO A 74 -5.71 -4.95 4.36
C PRO A 74 -5.36 -3.48 4.63
N ALA A 75 -6.06 -2.58 3.95
CA ALA A 75 -6.00 -1.17 4.30
C ALA A 75 -6.40 -1.03 5.77
N ILE A 76 -5.63 -0.26 6.52
CA ILE A 76 -5.98 0.06 7.90
C ILE A 76 -7.26 0.88 7.82
N GLN A 77 -8.39 0.30 8.24
CA GLN A 77 -9.65 1.04 8.35
C GLN A 77 -9.46 2.08 9.45
N LEU A 78 -9.44 3.35 9.05
CA LEU A 78 -9.47 4.48 9.96
C LEU A 78 -10.93 4.71 10.32
N ASP A 79 -11.25 4.55 11.60
CA ASP A 79 -12.57 4.92 12.10
C ASP A 79 -12.62 6.47 12.11
N HIS A 80 -13.67 7.06 11.51
CA HIS A 80 -13.79 8.50 11.24
C HIS A 80 -13.74 9.38 12.50
N HIS A 81 -13.78 8.77 13.69
CA HIS A 81 -13.66 9.44 14.98
C HIS A 81 -12.44 8.99 15.80
N VAL A 82 -11.59 8.13 15.23
CA VAL A 82 -10.47 7.51 15.94
C VAL A 82 -9.19 7.95 15.28
N ARG A 83 -8.57 8.94 15.92
CA ARG A 83 -7.11 9.08 16.11
C ARG A 83 -6.31 7.99 15.36
N LEU A 84 -5.55 8.39 14.34
CA LEU A 84 -4.66 7.49 13.57
C LEU A 84 -3.98 6.45 14.48
N PRO A 85 -4.00 5.15 14.13
CA PRO A 85 -3.27 4.12 14.86
C PRO A 85 -1.83 4.50 15.12
N LEU A 86 -1.30 4.16 16.30
CA LEU A 86 0.03 4.59 16.73
C LEU A 86 1.14 4.22 15.72
N ILE A 87 0.98 3.09 15.02
CA ILE A 87 1.91 2.64 13.98
C ILE A 87 1.96 3.57 12.76
N LEU A 88 0.88 4.31 12.48
CA LEU A 88 0.81 5.32 11.41
C LEU A 88 1.23 6.71 11.90
N ARG A 89 1.45 6.88 13.20
CA ARG A 89 2.01 8.11 13.79
C ARG A 89 3.53 8.08 13.87
N GLN A 90 4.16 7.11 13.21
CA GLN A 90 5.60 6.99 13.16
C GLN A 90 6.07 6.88 11.72
N THR A 91 7.17 7.54 11.41
CA THR A 91 7.88 7.33 10.14
C THR A 91 8.56 5.96 10.13
N ASP A 92 9.03 5.53 8.96
CA ASP A 92 9.90 4.36 8.80
C ASP A 92 11.17 4.41 9.67
N ARG A 93 11.58 5.60 10.10
CA ARG A 93 12.70 5.86 11.01
C ARG A 93 12.31 5.93 12.49
N GLY A 94 11.04 5.69 12.82
CA GLY A 94 10.50 5.75 14.19
C GLY A 94 10.32 7.17 14.73
N GLU A 95 10.34 8.19 13.87
CA GLU A 95 10.06 9.57 14.28
C GLU A 95 8.57 9.78 14.44
N SER A 96 8.14 10.58 15.42
CA SER A 96 6.74 10.95 15.57
C SER A 96 6.27 11.76 14.37
N PHE A 97 5.39 11.14 13.60
CA PHE A 97 4.59 11.74 12.55
C PHE A 97 3.35 12.35 13.23
N ILE A 98 3.41 13.64 13.52
CA ILE A 98 2.31 14.36 14.14
C ILE A 98 1.27 14.64 13.05
N LEU A 99 0.14 13.96 13.21
CA LEU A 99 -1.12 14.34 12.60
C LEU A 99 -1.77 15.40 13.50
N TYR A 100 -1.69 16.67 13.13
CA TYR A 100 -2.52 17.69 13.76
C TYR A 100 -3.81 17.78 12.97
N GLU A 101 -4.91 17.34 13.57
CA GLU A 101 -6.24 17.32 12.98
C GLU A 101 -7.09 18.37 13.70
N VAL A 102 -7.52 19.40 12.96
CA VAL A 102 -8.47 20.42 13.44
C VAL A 102 -9.54 20.61 12.38
N ASP A 103 -10.79 20.35 12.78
CA ASP A 103 -11.98 20.42 11.95
C ASP A 103 -11.85 19.60 10.65
N SER A 104 -11.63 20.24 9.50
CA SER A 104 -11.43 19.61 8.19
C SER A 104 -9.98 19.63 7.70
N MET A 105 -9.04 20.06 8.54
CA MET A 105 -7.64 20.22 8.18
C MET A 105 -6.78 19.16 8.86
N VAL A 106 -6.08 18.38 8.04
CA VAL A 106 -5.11 17.38 8.47
C VAL A 106 -3.71 17.88 8.10
N ILE A 107 -2.90 18.23 9.10
CA ILE A 107 -1.49 18.58 8.89
C ILE A 107 -0.64 17.33 9.09
N PHE A 108 0.06 16.92 8.02
CA PHE A 108 1.06 15.88 8.05
C PHE A 108 2.44 16.48 8.28
N THR A 109 3.03 16.29 9.46
CA THR A 109 4.37 16.80 9.75
C THR A 109 5.14 15.92 10.74
N CYS A 110 6.43 16.20 10.92
CA CYS A 110 7.27 15.57 11.94
C CYS A 110 7.70 16.63 12.96
N ASP A 111 8.05 16.22 14.18
CA ASP A 111 8.52 17.14 15.25
C ASP A 111 9.66 18.07 14.78
N LYS A 112 10.55 17.56 13.93
CA LYS A 112 11.67 18.31 13.35
C LYS A 112 11.23 19.43 12.41
N ASN A 113 10.08 19.28 11.77
CA ASN A 113 9.54 20.25 10.83
C ASN A 113 8.60 21.25 11.52
N LEU A 114 8.12 20.93 12.73
CA LEU A 114 7.23 21.78 13.51
C LEU A 114 7.85 23.15 13.80
N SER A 115 9.15 23.22 14.10
CA SER A 115 9.85 24.48 14.30
C SER A 115 9.82 25.40 13.08
N GLY A 116 9.71 24.85 11.87
CA GLY A 116 9.53 25.64 10.64
C GLY A 116 8.12 26.21 10.48
N LEU A 117 7.11 25.56 11.08
CA LEU A 117 5.71 25.97 11.04
C LEU A 117 5.38 27.06 12.07
N VAL A 118 6.14 27.14 13.17
CA VAL A 118 5.94 28.14 14.24
C VAL A 118 6.07 29.58 13.72
N PHE A 119 6.79 29.79 12.62
CA PHE A 119 7.04 31.12 12.05
C PHE A 119 6.06 31.52 10.96
N VAL A 120 5.14 30.64 10.55
CA VAL A 120 4.18 30.97 9.51
C VAL A 120 2.89 31.44 10.18
N PRO A 121 2.52 32.73 10.09
CA PRO A 121 1.25 33.20 10.58
C PRO A 121 0.11 32.38 9.96
N VAL A 122 -0.87 32.00 10.77
CA VAL A 122 -2.05 31.26 10.29
C VAL A 122 -2.72 31.98 9.12
N GLY A 123 -2.70 33.32 9.10
CA GLY A 123 -3.20 34.11 7.98
C GLY A 123 -2.46 33.86 6.66
N ASP A 124 -1.14 33.63 6.69
CA ASP A 124 -0.36 33.35 5.48
C ASP A 124 -0.62 31.92 4.97
N VAL A 125 -0.86 30.97 5.88
CA VAL A 125 -1.28 29.61 5.53
C VAL A 125 -2.65 29.62 4.85
N LEU A 126 -3.64 30.32 5.45
CA LEU A 126 -4.98 30.44 4.90
C LEU A 126 -4.99 31.15 3.54
N LYS A 127 -4.13 32.17 3.38
CA LYS A 127 -3.96 32.88 2.11
C LYS A 127 -3.35 31.98 1.04
N ALA A 128 -2.29 31.23 1.37
CA ALA A 128 -1.68 30.27 0.45
C ALA A 128 -2.66 29.16 0.05
N TYR A 129 -3.43 28.64 0.99
CA TYR A 129 -4.49 27.67 0.72
C TYR A 129 -5.57 28.24 -0.20
N SER A 130 -6.04 29.46 0.08
CA SER A 130 -7.05 30.13 -0.76
C SER A 130 -6.51 30.38 -2.18
N SER A 131 -5.24 30.77 -2.32
CA SER A 131 -4.61 30.90 -3.64
C SER A 131 -4.54 29.55 -4.36
N LEU A 132 -4.12 28.48 -3.66
CA LEU A 132 -4.06 27.14 -4.24
C LEU A 132 -5.43 26.64 -4.71
N VAL A 133 -6.48 26.83 -3.90
CA VAL A 133 -7.85 26.43 -4.23
C VAL A 133 -8.40 27.19 -5.43
N ASN A 134 -8.07 28.47 -5.57
CA ASN A 134 -8.49 29.29 -6.71
C ASN A 134 -7.71 28.94 -8.00
N ASP A 135 -6.52 28.37 -7.87
CA ASP A 135 -5.70 27.94 -9.00
C ASP A 135 -6.06 26.52 -9.50
N PHE A 136 -6.88 25.77 -8.75
CA PHE A 136 -7.38 24.47 -9.19
C PHE A 136 -8.40 24.62 -10.33
N ASP A 137 -8.17 23.88 -11.40
CA ASP A 137 -9.11 23.69 -12.50
C ASP A 137 -10.04 22.49 -12.23
N ASP A 138 -11.06 22.31 -13.08
CA ASP A 138 -12.12 21.30 -12.88
C ASP A 138 -11.58 19.86 -12.78
N GLU A 139 -10.38 19.58 -13.30
CA GLU A 139 -9.72 18.27 -13.17
C GLU A 139 -9.06 18.08 -11.78
N ASP A 140 -8.58 19.14 -11.15
CA ASP A 140 -7.97 19.10 -9.82
C ASP A 140 -9.01 18.88 -8.70
N TYR A 141 -10.29 19.20 -8.95
CA TYR A 141 -11.39 18.85 -8.04
C TYR A 141 -11.61 17.34 -7.92
N LEU A 142 -11.23 16.54 -8.92
CA LEU A 142 -11.29 15.07 -8.83
C LEU A 142 -10.24 14.51 -7.86
N LEU A 143 -9.11 15.21 -7.69
CA LEU A 143 -8.09 14.88 -6.71
C LEU A 143 -8.56 15.21 -5.28
N LEU A 144 -9.24 16.33 -5.08
CA LEU A 144 -9.89 16.67 -3.81
C LEU A 144 -10.95 15.63 -3.41
N ASP A 145 -11.84 15.26 -4.34
CA ASP A 145 -12.89 14.26 -4.10
C ASP A 145 -12.31 12.84 -3.86
N TYR A 146 -11.11 12.55 -4.37
CA TYR A 146 -10.38 11.31 -4.06
C TYR A 146 -9.85 11.28 -2.62
N PHE A 147 -9.35 12.40 -2.10
CA PHE A 147 -8.86 12.48 -0.72
C PHE A 147 -9.98 12.60 0.32
N GLU A 148 -11.15 13.12 -0.03
CA GLU A 148 -12.31 13.22 0.87
C GLU A 148 -13.14 11.93 0.95
N ARG A 149 -13.00 11.01 -0.02
CA ARG A 149 -13.74 9.73 -0.07
C ARG A 149 -12.99 8.51 0.48
N VAL A 150 -11.73 8.69 0.92
CA VAL A 150 -10.91 7.65 1.56
C VAL A 150 -10.96 7.83 3.07
#